data_AF-A0A6C0P3Q7-F1
#
_entry.id   AF-A0A6C0P3Q7-F1
#
_cell.length_a   1.000
_cell.length_b   1.000
_cell.length_c   1.000
_cell.angle_alpha   90.00
_cell.angle_beta   90.00
_cell.angle_gamma   90.00
#
_symmetry.space_group_name_H-M   'P 1'
#
loop_
_entity.id
_entity.type
_entity.pdbx_description
1 polymer ?
#
loop_
_entity_poly.entity_id
_entity_poly.type
_entity_poly.pdbx_seq_one_letter_code
_entity_poly.pdbx_strand_id
1 'polypeptide(L)'
;MIAQGIIEKTIWRAIAAVALFLAVLIVLELFEIRYGRFQNLITGEAVVVIRDGQLNRPALRKLRTTVNQLEMRLRQLGISSIDDIKQGAIETNGEPGYGLTEAAKPVTKQDLEVLFNRIAALEVVRNGD
;
A
#
# COMPACT_ATOMS: atom_id res chain seq x y z
N MET A 1 20.10 39.83 -43.57
CA MET A 1 20.54 38.43 -43.73
C MET A 1 21.31 37.87 -42.51
N ILE A 2 22.06 38.67 -41.76
CA ILE A 2 22.84 38.19 -40.59
C ILE A 2 21.95 37.75 -39.41
N ALA A 3 20.84 38.45 -39.16
CA ALA A 3 19.93 38.13 -38.06
C ALA A 3 19.27 36.74 -38.20
N GLN A 4 18.93 36.32 -39.42
CA GLN A 4 18.28 35.02 -39.65
C GLN A 4 19.19 33.83 -39.32
N GLY A 5 20.49 33.93 -39.61
CA GLY A 5 21.46 32.88 -39.27
C GLY A 5 21.76 32.75 -37.77
N ILE A 6 21.56 33.81 -36.99
CA ILE A 6 21.68 33.78 -35.52
C ILE A 6 20.43 33.14 -34.91
N ILE A 7 19.26 33.48 -35.43
CA ILE A 7 17.96 32.94 -34.97
C ILE A 7 17.92 31.42 -35.18
N GLU A 8 18.32 30.92 -36.34
CA GLU A 8 18.34 29.48 -36.63
C GLU A 8 19.24 28.71 -35.67
N LYS A 9 20.48 29.19 -35.44
CA LYS A 9 21.41 28.57 -34.49
C LYS A 9 20.89 28.59 -33.05
N THR A 10 20.11 29.60 -32.69
CA THR A 10 19.54 29.73 -31.34
C THR A 10 18.40 28.73 -31.13
N ILE A 11 17.57 28.52 -32.16
CA ILE A 11 16.49 27.51 -32.14
C ILE A 11 17.09 26.10 -32.00
N TRP A 12 18.12 25.75 -32.77
CA TRP A 12 18.77 24.44 -32.66
C TRP A 12 19.43 24.22 -31.28
N ARG A 13 20.03 25.25 -30.69
CA ARG A 13 20.57 25.18 -29.33
C ARG A 13 19.48 24.96 -28.28
N ALA A 14 18.34 25.64 -28.42
CA ALA A 14 17.21 25.46 -27.53
C ALA A 14 16.64 24.03 -27.63
N ILE A 15 16.48 23.50 -28.86
CA ILE A 15 16.04 22.12 -29.09
C ILE A 15 17.04 21.14 -28.48
N ALA A 16 18.35 21.34 -28.68
CA ALA A 16 19.38 20.50 -28.09
C ALA A 16 19.37 20.53 -26.55
N ALA A 17 19.14 21.69 -25.95
CA ALA A 17 19.03 21.84 -24.50
C ALA A 17 17.80 21.09 -23.94
N VAL A 18 16.65 21.21 -24.61
CA VAL A 18 15.43 20.49 -24.23
C VAL A 18 15.62 18.97 -24.40
N ALA A 19 16.21 18.54 -25.51
CA ALA A 19 16.50 17.13 -25.76
C ALA A 19 17.47 16.55 -24.71
N LEU A 20 18.51 17.30 -24.35
CA LEU A 20 19.44 16.91 -23.29
C LEU A 20 18.72 16.81 -21.93
N PHE A 21 17.86 17.77 -21.61
CA PHE A 21 17.08 17.75 -20.38
C PHE A 21 16.16 16.52 -20.31
N LEU A 22 15.42 16.24 -21.38
CA LEU A 22 14.58 15.04 -21.49
C LEU A 22 15.40 13.75 -21.37
N ALA A 23 16.57 13.70 -22.01
CA ALA A 23 17.48 12.56 -21.89
C ALA A 23 17.94 12.35 -20.44
N VAL A 24 18.28 13.43 -19.72
CA VAL A 24 18.65 13.35 -18.30
C VAL A 24 17.48 12.85 -17.45
N LEU A 25 16.25 13.31 -17.68
CA LEU A 25 15.07 12.82 -16.97
C LEU A 25 14.85 11.32 -17.18
N ILE A 26 14.94 10.84 -18.43
CA ILE A 26 14.82 9.42 -18.75
C ILE A 26 15.93 8.61 -18.08
N VAL A 27 17.17 9.11 -18.09
CA VAL A 27 18.29 8.44 -17.41
C VAL A 27 18.05 8.35 -15.91
N LEU A 28 17.54 9.41 -15.28
CA LEU A 28 17.20 9.40 -13.85
C LEU A 28 16.08 8.40 -13.55
N GLU A 29 15.01 8.36 -14.36
CA GLU A 29 13.91 7.39 -14.21
C GLU A 29 14.42 5.94 -14.36
N LEU A 30 15.27 5.67 -15.36
CA LEU A 30 15.88 4.35 -15.53
C LEU A 30 16.82 4.00 -14.38
N PHE A 31 17.53 4.99 -13.82
CA PHE A 31 18.36 4.81 -12.64
C PHE A 31 17.49 4.48 -11.41
N GLU A 32 16.39 5.19 -11.20
CA GLU A 32 15.42 4.89 -10.13
C GLU A 32 14.85 3.48 -10.27
N ILE A 33 14.49 3.03 -11.47
CA ILE A 33 13.98 1.65 -11.67
C ILE A 33 15.09 0.62 -11.42
N ARG A 34 16.32 0.87 -11.88
CA ARG A 34 17.46 -0.05 -11.74
C ARG A 34 17.93 -0.16 -10.28
N TYR A 35 17.97 0.96 -9.58
CA TYR A 35 18.47 1.10 -8.21
C TYR A 35 17.35 1.27 -7.18
N GLY A 36 16.07 1.15 -7.53
CA GLY A 36 14.94 1.18 -6.61
C GLY A 36 15.01 0.09 -5.54
N ARG A 37 15.85 -0.94 -5.75
CA ARG A 37 16.28 -1.89 -4.70
C ARG A 37 16.93 -1.19 -3.48
N PHE A 38 17.57 -0.03 -3.66
CA PHE A 38 18.08 0.83 -2.59
C PHE A 38 16.98 1.67 -1.91
N GLN A 39 15.81 1.89 -2.54
CA GLN A 39 14.66 2.43 -1.81
C GLN A 39 14.27 1.50 -0.67
N ASN A 40 14.33 0.16 -0.82
CA ASN A 40 14.03 -0.73 0.32
C ASN A 40 15.00 -0.58 1.50
N LEU A 41 16.23 -0.12 1.24
CA LEU A 41 17.23 0.19 2.27
C LEU A 41 16.96 1.53 2.98
N ILE A 42 16.39 2.52 2.27
CA ILE A 42 16.10 3.87 2.78
C ILE A 42 14.69 3.92 3.40
N THR A 43 13.74 3.29 2.74
CA THR A 43 12.31 3.20 3.02
C THR A 43 11.95 1.89 3.71
N GLY A 44 12.87 1.23 4.43
CA GLY A 44 12.66 0.03 5.28
C GLY A 44 11.48 -0.91 4.97
N GLU A 45 11.75 -2.19 4.68
CA GLU A 45 10.68 -3.19 4.43
C GLU A 45 9.70 -3.34 5.60
N ALA A 46 8.40 -3.50 5.28
CA ALA A 46 7.36 -3.77 6.26
C ALA A 46 7.68 -5.04 7.07
N VAL A 47 7.59 -4.94 8.38
CA VAL A 47 7.98 -6.04 9.29
C VAL A 47 6.74 -6.67 9.90
N VAL A 48 6.52 -7.95 9.64
CA VAL A 48 5.41 -8.71 10.21
C VAL A 48 5.61 -8.90 11.73
N VAL A 49 4.67 -8.34 12.51
CA VAL A 49 4.67 -8.36 13.98
C VAL A 49 3.56 -9.22 14.58
N ILE A 50 2.50 -9.53 13.82
CA ILE A 50 1.41 -10.43 14.24
C ILE A 50 1.13 -11.44 13.13
N ARG A 51 0.96 -12.72 13.50
CA ARG A 51 0.44 -13.78 12.62
C ARG A 51 -0.58 -14.62 13.39
N ASP A 52 -1.79 -14.72 12.86
CA ASP A 52 -2.89 -15.52 13.40
C ASP A 52 -3.09 -15.29 14.91
N GLY A 53 -3.22 -14.03 15.33
CA GLY A 53 -3.34 -13.63 16.73
C GLY A 53 -2.05 -13.71 17.56
N GLN A 54 -0.96 -14.24 17.02
CA GLN A 54 0.30 -14.41 17.75
C GLN A 54 1.30 -13.28 17.50
N LEU A 55 1.81 -12.71 18.59
CA LEU A 55 2.82 -11.66 18.57
C LEU A 55 4.23 -12.19 18.29
N ASN A 56 4.87 -11.63 17.27
CA ASN A 56 6.29 -11.81 16.98
C ASN A 56 7.14 -10.83 17.82
N ARG A 57 7.39 -11.20 19.09
CA ARG A 57 8.21 -10.39 20.02
C ARG A 57 9.63 -10.08 19.48
N PRO A 58 10.35 -11.02 18.82
CA PRO A 58 11.62 -10.70 18.18
C PRO A 58 11.54 -9.56 17.16
N ALA A 59 10.49 -9.54 16.33
CA ALA A 59 10.28 -8.48 15.35
C ALA A 59 10.02 -7.12 16.01
N LEU A 60 9.18 -7.10 17.05
CA LEU A 60 8.94 -5.88 17.85
C LEU A 60 10.21 -5.33 18.50
N ARG A 61 11.08 -6.21 19.00
CA ARG A 61 12.39 -5.82 19.55
C ARG A 61 13.30 -5.20 18.49
N LYS A 62 13.31 -5.75 17.26
CA LYS A 62 14.07 -5.20 16.13
C LYS A 62 13.59 -3.79 15.75
N LEU A 63 12.29 -3.56 15.84
CA LEU A 63 11.65 -2.26 15.57
C LEU A 63 11.71 -1.28 16.75
N ARG A 64 12.19 -1.71 17.93
CA ARG A 64 12.16 -0.94 19.18
C ARG A 64 10.74 -0.47 19.58
N THR A 65 9.73 -1.25 19.21
CA THR A 65 8.32 -1.01 19.52
C THR A 65 7.86 -1.95 20.62
N THR A 66 7.14 -1.43 21.61
CA THR A 66 6.56 -2.24 22.68
C THR A 66 5.21 -2.82 22.28
N VAL A 67 4.80 -3.91 22.94
CA VAL A 67 3.46 -4.50 22.75
C VAL A 67 2.37 -3.47 23.05
N ASN A 68 2.50 -2.71 24.13
CA ASN A 68 1.53 -1.67 24.52
C ASN A 68 1.38 -0.57 23.46
N GLN A 69 2.47 -0.18 22.78
CA GLN A 69 2.42 0.80 21.69
C GLN A 69 1.69 0.23 20.47
N LEU A 70 1.98 -1.02 20.11
CA LEU A 70 1.26 -1.70 19.03
C LEU A 70 -0.23 -1.79 19.35
N GLU A 71 -0.59 -2.27 20.53
CA GLU A 71 -1.98 -2.37 20.98
C GLU A 71 -2.69 -1.02 21.04
N MET A 72 -2.03 0.05 21.50
CA MET A 72 -2.60 1.40 21.46
C MET A 72 -2.98 1.80 20.04
N ARG A 73 -2.09 1.57 19.07
CA ARG A 73 -2.34 1.93 17.67
C ARG A 73 -3.45 1.07 17.06
N LEU A 74 -3.47 -0.23 17.36
CA LEU A 74 -4.57 -1.11 16.97
C LEU A 74 -5.92 -0.63 17.51
N ARG A 75 -5.97 -0.18 18.78
CA ARG A 75 -7.18 0.42 19.36
C ARG A 75 -7.58 1.72 18.68
N GLN A 76 -6.63 2.56 18.28
CA GLN A 76 -6.92 3.77 17.49
C GLN A 76 -7.56 3.44 16.14
N LEU A 77 -7.26 2.26 15.58
CA LEU A 77 -7.86 1.74 14.36
C LEU A 77 -9.18 0.97 14.60
N GLY A 78 -9.67 0.95 15.84
CA GLY A 78 -10.91 0.24 16.22
C GLY A 78 -10.74 -1.25 16.51
N ILE A 79 -9.51 -1.77 16.51
CA ILE A 79 -9.22 -3.18 16.79
C ILE A 79 -8.93 -3.34 18.27
N SER A 80 -9.80 -4.09 18.96
CA SER A 80 -9.74 -4.25 20.41
C SER A 80 -8.89 -5.43 20.86
N SER A 81 -8.82 -6.49 20.05
CA SER A 81 -8.02 -7.69 20.34
C SER A 81 -7.02 -7.98 19.23
N ILE A 82 -5.84 -8.49 19.61
CA ILE A 82 -4.84 -9.00 18.66
C ILE A 82 -5.34 -10.30 18.01
N ASP A 83 -6.20 -11.05 18.69
CA ASP A 83 -6.75 -12.32 18.17
C ASP A 83 -7.62 -12.12 16.92
N ASP A 84 -8.17 -10.91 16.74
CA ASP A 84 -8.93 -10.52 15.56
C ASP A 84 -8.04 -10.29 14.33
N ILE A 85 -6.71 -10.30 14.50
CA ILE A 85 -5.73 -10.01 13.45
C ILE A 85 -5.13 -11.32 12.93
N LYS A 86 -5.44 -11.61 11.66
CA LYS A 86 -4.82 -12.70 10.90
C LYS A 86 -3.37 -12.38 10.53
N GLN A 87 -3.09 -11.16 10.10
CA GLN A 87 -1.74 -10.72 9.77
C GLN A 87 -1.59 -9.24 10.12
N GLY A 88 -0.54 -8.91 10.89
CA GLY A 88 -0.21 -7.53 11.23
C GLY A 88 1.25 -7.23 10.92
N ALA A 89 1.50 -6.11 10.25
CA ALA A 89 2.84 -5.63 9.91
C ALA A 89 3.00 -4.18 10.36
N ILE A 90 4.22 -3.78 10.70
CA ILE A 90 4.55 -2.36 10.86
C ILE A 90 5.18 -1.91 9.55
N GLU A 91 4.52 -0.95 8.91
CA GLU A 91 4.95 -0.31 7.68
C GLU A 91 6.15 0.60 7.94
N THR A 92 6.83 1.05 6.88
CA THR A 92 8.02 1.92 6.97
C THR A 92 7.78 3.20 7.77
N ASN A 93 6.60 3.79 7.61
CA ASN A 93 6.19 5.01 8.31
C ASN A 93 5.92 4.75 9.82
N GLY A 94 6.01 3.50 10.27
CA GLY A 94 5.77 3.07 11.63
C GLY A 94 4.32 2.74 11.93
N GLU A 95 3.38 2.93 11.00
CA GLU A 95 1.97 2.61 11.20
C GLU A 95 1.71 1.11 11.07
N PRO A 96 0.76 0.54 11.85
CA PRO A 96 0.41 -0.86 11.73
C PRO A 96 -0.56 -1.10 10.56
N GLY A 97 -0.13 -1.89 9.58
CA GLY A 97 -1.01 -2.55 8.61
C GLY A 97 -1.59 -3.83 9.20
N TYR A 98 -2.87 -4.12 8.91
CA TYR A 98 -3.54 -5.30 9.45
C TYR A 98 -4.49 -5.95 8.44
N GLY A 99 -4.64 -7.26 8.58
CA GLY A 99 -5.72 -8.06 7.98
C GLY A 99 -6.49 -8.77 9.08
N LEU A 100 -7.81 -8.60 9.09
CA LEU A 100 -8.70 -9.23 10.08
C LEU A 100 -8.94 -10.71 9.75
N THR A 101 -9.19 -11.49 10.78
CA THR A 101 -9.72 -12.86 10.65
C THR A 101 -11.11 -12.82 10.00
N GLU A 102 -11.54 -13.92 9.38
CA GLU A 102 -12.87 -13.98 8.74
C GLU A 102 -14.01 -13.67 9.72
N ALA A 103 -13.85 -14.07 11.00
CA ALA A 103 -14.83 -13.82 12.05
C ALA A 103 -14.91 -12.34 12.47
N ALA A 104 -13.78 -11.60 12.39
CA ALA A 104 -13.70 -10.21 12.79
C ALA A 104 -13.95 -9.22 11.64
N LYS A 105 -13.98 -9.69 10.38
CA LYS A 105 -14.26 -8.83 9.24
C LYS A 105 -15.69 -8.28 9.31
N PRO A 106 -15.89 -6.98 9.04
CA PRO A 106 -17.23 -6.42 8.94
C PRO A 106 -17.95 -7.00 7.73
N VAL A 107 -19.24 -7.23 7.90
CA VAL A 107 -20.12 -7.68 6.81
C VAL A 107 -20.19 -6.58 5.74
N THR A 108 -20.01 -6.96 4.48
CA THR A 108 -20.09 -6.03 3.36
C THR A 108 -21.51 -5.97 2.78
N LYS A 109 -21.81 -4.92 2.00
CA LYS A 109 -23.09 -4.84 1.27
C LYS A 109 -23.31 -6.04 0.35
N GLN A 110 -22.23 -6.51 -0.30
CA GLN A 110 -22.27 -7.67 -1.18
C GLN A 110 -22.67 -8.94 -0.42
N ASP A 111 -22.14 -9.15 0.79
CA ASP A 111 -22.52 -10.30 1.62
C ASP A 111 -24.03 -10.27 1.95
N LEU A 112 -24.59 -9.09 2.22
CA LEU A 112 -26.01 -8.92 2.46
C LEU A 112 -26.86 -9.17 1.22
N GLU A 113 -26.46 -8.68 0.05
CA GLU A 113 -27.15 -8.94 -1.21
C GLU A 113 -27.20 -10.43 -1.55
N VAL A 114 -26.10 -11.15 -1.33
CA VAL A 114 -26.06 -12.62 -1.49
C VAL A 114 -27.04 -13.29 -0.54
N LEU A 115 -27.15 -12.85 0.71
CA LEU A 115 -28.11 -13.39 1.66
C LEU A 115 -29.56 -13.08 1.26
N PHE A 116 -29.88 -11.85 0.87
CA PHE A 116 -31.24 -11.49 0.44
C PHE A 116 -31.68 -12.25 -0.80
N ASN A 117 -30.80 -12.42 -1.79
CA ASN A 117 -31.10 -13.20 -2.99
C ASN A 117 -31.37 -14.68 -2.65
N ARG A 118 -30.61 -15.26 -1.70
CA ARG A 118 -30.87 -16.63 -1.23
C ARG A 118 -32.20 -16.75 -0.51
N ILE A 119 -32.56 -15.79 0.34
CA ILE A 119 -33.84 -15.77 1.05
C ILE A 119 -35.00 -15.66 0.05
N ALA A 120 -34.92 -14.73 -0.91
CA ALA A 120 -35.93 -14.55 -1.94
C ALA A 120 -36.11 -15.83 -2.79
N ALA A 121 -35.02 -16.50 -3.16
CA ALA A 121 -35.08 -17.77 -3.89
C ALA A 121 -35.78 -18.88 -3.08
N LEU A 122 -35.55 -18.95 -1.75
CA LEU A 122 -36.22 -19.91 -0.88
C LEU A 122 -37.70 -19.61 -0.69
N GLU A 123 -38.11 -18.34 -0.66
CA GLU A 123 -39.52 -17.95 -0.58
C GLU A 123 -40.28 -18.30 -1.86
N VAL A 124 -39.65 -18.15 -3.03
CA VAL A 124 -40.24 -18.57 -4.31
C VAL A 124 -40.46 -20.09 -4.34
N VAL A 125 -39.50 -20.88 -3.85
CA VAL A 125 -39.64 -22.34 -3.76
C VAL A 125 -40.73 -22.74 -2.76
N ARG A 126 -40.82 -22.07 -1.60
CA ARG A 126 -41.82 -22.37 -0.57
C ARG A 126 -43.26 -22.04 -0.98
N ASN A 127 -43.46 -21.00 -1.78
CA ASN A 127 -44.79 -20.53 -2.20
C ASN A 127 -45.24 -21.09 -3.56
N GLY A 128 -44.40 -21.91 -4.20
CA GLY A 128 -44.65 -22.53 -5.51
C GLY A 128 -45.19 -23.97 -5.47
N ASP A 129 -45.42 -24.51 -4.26
CA ASP A 129 -46.17 -25.74 -3.96
C ASP A 129 -47.51 -25.39 -3.30
#